data_AF-A0A1Q7Q5Q7-F1
#
_entry.id   AF-A0A1Q7Q5Q7-F1
#
_cell.length_a   1.000
_cell.length_b   1.000
_cell.length_c   1.000
_cell.angle_alpha   90.00
_cell.angle_beta   90.00
_cell.angle_gamma   90.00
#
_symmetry.space_group_name_H-M   'P 1'
#
loop_
_entity.id
_entity.type
_entity.pdbx_description
1 polymer ?
#
loop_
_entity_poly.entity_id
_entity_poly.type
_entity_poly.pdbx_seq_one_letter_code
_entity_poly.pdbx_strand_id
1 'polypeptide(L)'
;MEGDVCRLCGGDGRIGNALGRSTATCPSCHGSGRRADTSSGFHDVTKTKPSHFRPSAAEASKGPRGPTTAEGAQLAREVSESTVLGEDAKARLLVEIVNHESTHGRCTQTFIKKIRKQARPGQPNL
;
A
#
# COMPACT_ATOMS: atom_id res chain seq x y z
N MET A 1 13.48 -26.84 31.41
CA MET A 1 12.59 -25.85 30.78
C MET A 1 11.21 -26.48 30.65
N GLU A 2 10.39 -26.37 31.70
CA GLU A 2 8.95 -26.66 31.58
C GLU A 2 8.31 -25.50 30.80
N GLY A 3 8.05 -25.71 29.50
CA GLY A 3 7.31 -24.73 28.71
C GLY A 3 5.87 -24.61 29.22
N ASP A 4 5.41 -23.37 29.45
CA ASP A 4 4.06 -23.09 29.94
C ASP A 4 2.99 -23.81 29.10
N VAL A 5 2.10 -24.51 29.78
CA VAL A 5 0.99 -25.21 29.14
C VAL A 5 0.04 -24.20 28.51
N CYS A 6 -0.46 -24.48 27.30
CA CYS A 6 -1.38 -23.60 26.60
C CYS A 6 -2.68 -23.43 27.42
N ARG A 7 -2.93 -22.23 27.93
CA ARG A 7 -4.12 -21.94 28.75
C ARG A 7 -5.45 -22.05 28.00
N LEU A 8 -5.42 -22.04 26.67
CA LEU A 8 -6.64 -22.09 25.85
C LEU A 8 -7.12 -23.54 25.62
N CYS A 9 -6.21 -24.48 25.41
CA CYS A 9 -6.56 -25.90 25.21
C CYS A 9 -6.14 -26.80 26.38
N GLY A 10 -5.59 -26.25 27.46
CA GLY A 10 -5.16 -27.02 28.63
C GLY A 10 -3.97 -27.93 28.41
N GLY A 11 -3.35 -27.93 27.22
CA GLY A 11 -2.26 -28.86 26.88
C GLY A 11 -2.56 -29.78 25.71
N ASP A 12 -3.84 -29.97 25.38
CA ASP A 12 -4.25 -31.01 24.42
C ASP A 12 -4.05 -30.63 22.96
N GLY A 13 -3.61 -29.39 22.68
CA GLY A 13 -3.40 -28.89 21.31
C GLY A 13 -4.69 -28.76 20.48
N ARG A 14 -5.85 -29.15 21.01
CA ARG A 14 -7.14 -29.15 20.31
C ARG A 14 -8.21 -28.44 21.14
N ILE A 15 -9.20 -27.88 20.46
CA ILE A 15 -10.38 -27.27 21.07
C ILE A 15 -11.61 -27.96 20.47
N GLY A 16 -12.43 -28.55 21.31
CA GLY A 16 -13.73 -29.09 20.91
C GLY A 16 -14.78 -27.99 20.81
N ASN A 17 -15.70 -28.09 19.85
CA ASN A 17 -16.93 -27.30 19.90
C ASN A 17 -17.93 -27.91 20.91
N ALA A 18 -18.83 -27.08 21.44
CA ALA A 18 -19.84 -27.51 22.43
C ALA A 18 -20.77 -28.63 21.93
N LEU A 19 -20.83 -28.83 20.60
CA LEU A 19 -21.62 -29.87 19.94
C LEU A 19 -20.89 -31.22 19.85
N GLY A 20 -19.67 -31.35 20.40
CA GLY A 20 -18.94 -32.61 20.61
C GLY A 20 -18.50 -33.36 19.35
N ARG A 21 -18.78 -32.82 18.15
CA ARG A 21 -18.58 -33.50 16.86
C ARG A 21 -17.35 -33.02 16.10
N SER A 22 -16.72 -31.92 16.50
CA SER A 22 -15.58 -31.34 15.78
C SER A 22 -14.50 -30.90 16.75
N THR A 23 -13.28 -31.42 16.57
CA THR A 23 -12.09 -30.90 17.24
C THR A 23 -11.30 -30.07 16.24
N ALA A 24 -11.09 -28.80 16.55
CA ALA A 24 -10.24 -27.91 15.77
C ALA A 24 -8.87 -27.80 16.44
N THR A 25 -7.83 -27.64 15.63
CA THR A 25 -6.50 -27.33 16.14
C THR A 25 -6.54 -26.04 16.94
N CYS A 26 -5.97 -26.04 18.15
CA CYS A 26 -5.98 -24.87 19.03
C CYS A 26 -5.27 -23.70 18.34
N PRO A 27 -5.93 -22.55 18.10
CA PRO A 27 -5.32 -21.43 17.39
C PRO A 27 -4.24 -20.73 18.22
N SER A 28 -4.23 -20.89 19.54
CA SER A 28 -3.24 -20.24 20.41
C SER A 28 -1.89 -20.96 20.46
N CYS A 29 -1.87 -22.28 20.22
CA CYS A 29 -0.63 -23.07 20.24
C CYS A 29 -0.41 -23.82 18.92
N HIS A 30 -1.31 -23.66 17.94
CA HIS A 30 -1.31 -24.35 16.66
C HIS A 30 -1.15 -25.88 16.75
N GLY A 31 -1.67 -26.50 17.83
CA GLY A 31 -1.59 -27.95 18.01
C GLY A 31 -0.44 -28.44 18.89
N SER A 32 0.48 -27.57 19.30
CA SER A 32 1.64 -27.96 20.09
C SER A 32 1.32 -28.23 21.58
N GLY A 33 0.15 -27.81 22.07
CA GLY A 33 -0.24 -27.97 23.47
C GLY A 33 0.52 -27.07 24.46
N ARG A 34 1.60 -26.43 24.01
CA ARG A 34 2.41 -25.51 24.82
C ARG A 34 2.30 -24.09 24.28
N ARG A 35 2.45 -23.10 25.16
CA ARG A 35 2.69 -21.73 24.70
C ARG A 35 4.02 -21.76 23.96
N ALA A 36 4.04 -21.24 22.73
CA ALA A 36 5.31 -21.00 22.06
C ALA A 36 6.15 -20.14 23.00
N ASP A 37 7.27 -20.69 23.46
CA ASP A 37 8.29 -19.93 24.18
C ASP A 37 8.55 -18.66 23.36
N THR A 38 8.33 -17.50 23.98
CA THR A 38 8.34 -16.18 23.35
C THR A 38 9.77 -15.78 22.93
N SER A 39 10.38 -16.61 22.10
CA SER A 39 11.69 -16.42 21.48
C SER A 39 11.57 -16.21 19.95
N SER A 40 10.37 -16.30 19.38
CA SER A 40 10.10 -15.81 18.02
C SER A 40 9.63 -14.36 18.09
N GLY A 41 10.61 -13.47 17.87
CA GLY A 41 10.59 -12.03 18.11
C GLY A 41 9.32 -11.27 17.71
N PHE A 42 9.12 -10.17 18.43
CA PHE A 42 8.19 -9.08 18.14
C PHE A 42 7.88 -8.99 16.63
N HIS A 43 6.71 -9.49 16.24
CA HIS A 43 6.20 -9.30 14.89
C HIS A 43 5.78 -7.84 14.80
N ASP A 44 6.70 -7.00 14.34
CA ASP A 44 6.46 -5.61 14.03
C ASP A 44 5.38 -5.54 12.94
N VAL A 45 4.12 -5.39 13.37
CA VAL A 45 2.94 -5.33 12.50
C VAL A 45 2.93 -4.02 11.69
N THR A 46 3.83 -3.08 12.01
CA THR A 46 4.05 -1.86 11.25
C THR A 46 4.95 -2.07 10.03
N LYS A 47 5.69 -3.18 9.92
CA LYS A 47 6.46 -3.50 8.72
C LYS A 47 5.57 -4.06 7.63
N THR A 48 5.54 -3.36 6.50
CA THR A 48 4.91 -3.86 5.28
C THR A 48 5.61 -5.16 4.86
N LYS A 49 4.83 -6.22 4.62
CA LYS A 49 5.34 -7.52 4.15
C LYS A 49 6.23 -7.31 2.91
N PRO A 50 7.36 -8.01 2.74
CA PRO A 50 8.23 -7.85 1.57
C PRO A 50 7.51 -8.07 0.23
N SER A 51 6.41 -8.84 0.20
CA SER A 51 5.57 -8.96 -1.02
C SER A 51 4.82 -7.68 -1.40
N HIS A 52 4.59 -6.78 -0.44
CA HIS A 52 4.07 -5.42 -0.68
C HIS A 52 5.18 -4.42 -0.92
N PHE A 53 6.42 -4.76 -0.57
CA PHE A 53 7.59 -4.02 -1.02
C PHE A 53 7.82 -4.35 -2.50
N ARG A 54 7.17 -3.61 -3.39
CA ARG A 54 7.71 -3.50 -4.75
C ARG A 54 8.95 -2.62 -4.65
N PRO A 55 10.17 -3.14 -4.88
CA PRO A 55 11.31 -2.27 -5.04
C PRO A 55 10.99 -1.36 -6.21
N SER A 56 10.85 -0.06 -5.93
CA SER A 56 10.84 0.96 -6.96
C SER A 56 12.17 0.81 -7.68
N ALA A 57 12.12 0.32 -8.92
CA ALA A 57 13.31 0.12 -9.69
C ALA A 57 14.01 1.46 -9.89
N ALA A 58 15.32 1.42 -9.62
CA ALA A 58 16.33 2.35 -10.07
C ALA A 58 16.32 3.76 -9.46
N GLU A 59 17.28 3.91 -8.54
CA GLU A 59 18.29 4.98 -8.53
C GLU A 59 17.79 6.42 -8.63
N ALA A 60 18.26 7.22 -7.69
CA ALA A 60 18.33 8.66 -7.82
C ALA A 60 19.05 9.08 -9.13
N SER A 61 18.33 9.31 -10.22
CA SER A 61 18.82 10.24 -11.23
C SER A 61 18.60 11.64 -10.67
N LYS A 62 19.71 12.25 -10.25
CA LYS A 62 19.81 13.67 -9.93
C LYS A 62 19.32 14.50 -11.12
N GLY A 63 18.16 15.12 -10.97
CA GLY A 63 17.53 16.02 -11.93
C GLY A 63 16.04 16.10 -11.63
N PRO A 64 15.35 17.21 -11.95
CA PRO A 64 13.90 17.29 -11.79
C PRO A 64 13.27 16.26 -12.72
N ARG A 65 12.96 15.08 -12.18
CA ARG A 65 12.36 13.97 -12.93
C ARG A 65 10.93 14.39 -13.28
N GLY A 66 10.77 14.81 -14.53
CA GLY A 66 9.45 14.85 -15.15
C GLY A 66 8.86 13.43 -15.22
N PRO A 67 7.55 13.33 -15.49
CA PRO A 67 6.88 12.03 -15.69
C PRO A 67 7.60 11.22 -16.78
N THR A 68 7.78 9.93 -16.51
CA THR A 68 8.44 8.96 -17.39
C THR A 68 7.49 8.34 -18.42
N THR A 69 6.17 8.42 -18.22
CA THR A 69 5.19 7.96 -19.22
C THR A 69 4.83 9.04 -20.22
N ALA A 70 4.49 8.64 -21.46
CA ALA A 70 4.06 9.56 -22.51
C ALA A 70 2.78 10.32 -22.10
N GLU A 71 1.84 9.64 -21.45
CA GLU A 71 0.61 10.27 -20.95
C GLU A 71 0.89 11.27 -19.83
N GLY A 72 1.78 10.94 -18.88
CA GLY A 72 2.20 11.85 -17.82
C GLY A 72 2.90 13.08 -18.37
N ALA A 73 3.79 12.92 -19.36
CA ALA A 73 4.48 14.03 -20.01
C ALA A 73 3.54 14.97 -20.75
N GLN A 74 2.54 14.44 -21.45
CA GLN A 74 1.51 15.26 -22.10
C GLN A 74 0.69 16.04 -21.07
N LEU A 75 0.27 15.39 -19.99
CA LEU A 75 -0.51 16.02 -18.94
C LEU A 75 0.28 17.11 -18.19
N ALA A 76 1.58 16.88 -17.95
CA ALA A 76 2.47 17.87 -17.34
C ALA A 76 2.64 19.12 -18.22
N ARG A 77 2.71 18.96 -19.55
CA ARG A 77 2.71 20.08 -20.50
C ARG A 77 1.40 20.85 -20.43
N GLU A 78 0.25 20.15 -20.47
CA GLU A 78 -1.07 20.79 -20.36
C GLU A 78 -1.22 21.63 -19.06
N VAL A 79 -0.70 21.13 -17.93
CA VAL A 79 -0.68 21.87 -16.66
C VAL A 79 0.26 23.07 -16.71
N SER A 80 1.45 22.92 -17.29
CA SER A 80 2.45 23.99 -17.41
C SER A 80 1.95 25.13 -18.30
N GLU A 81 1.32 24.79 -19.41
CA GLU A 81 0.73 25.71 -20.39
C GLU A 81 -0.61 26.31 -19.95
N SER A 82 -1.23 25.81 -18.87
CA SER A 82 -2.48 26.38 -18.35
C SER A 82 -2.25 27.82 -17.89
N THR A 83 -2.97 28.77 -18.50
CA THR A 83 -2.92 30.19 -18.10
C THR A 83 -3.84 30.51 -16.92
N VAL A 84 -4.68 29.55 -16.52
CA VAL A 84 -5.71 29.72 -15.48
C VAL A 84 -5.14 29.47 -14.08
N LEU A 85 -4.09 28.65 -13.98
CA LEU A 85 -3.48 28.27 -12.71
C LEU A 85 -2.29 29.18 -12.37
N GLY A 86 -2.20 29.59 -11.10
CA GLY A 86 -0.99 30.20 -10.56
C GLY A 86 0.19 29.21 -10.50
N GLU A 87 1.41 29.72 -10.49
CA GLU A 87 2.65 28.90 -10.54
C GLU A 87 2.72 27.85 -9.42
N ASP A 88 2.29 28.19 -8.20
CA ASP A 88 2.24 27.25 -7.07
C ASP A 88 1.28 26.08 -7.34
N ALA A 89 0.11 26.37 -7.92
CA ALA A 89 -0.87 25.33 -8.27
C ALA A 89 -0.35 24.41 -9.39
N LYS A 90 0.37 24.98 -10.37
CA LYS A 90 1.05 24.19 -11.42
C LYS A 90 2.09 23.25 -10.81
N ALA A 91 2.94 23.77 -9.92
CA ALA A 91 3.96 22.97 -9.25
C ALA A 91 3.36 21.80 -8.46
N ARG A 92 2.27 22.04 -7.71
CA ARG A 92 1.56 20.99 -6.97
C ARG A 92 1.00 19.90 -7.90
N LEU A 93 0.38 20.28 -9.01
CA LEU A 93 -0.18 19.33 -9.97
C LEU A 93 0.91 18.52 -10.68
N LEU A 94 2.04 19.13 -11.01
CA LEU A 94 3.19 18.44 -11.60
C LEU A 94 3.74 17.38 -10.63
N VAL A 95 3.88 17.72 -9.34
CA VAL A 95 4.29 16.76 -8.31
C VAL A 95 3.26 15.65 -8.16
N GLU A 96 1.96 15.96 -8.21
CA GLU A 96 0.89 14.95 -8.14
C GLU A 96 0.96 13.97 -9.32
N ILE A 97 1.23 14.45 -10.53
CA ILE A 97 1.39 13.61 -11.73
C ILE A 97 2.56 12.63 -11.55
N VAL A 98 3.73 13.13 -11.13
CA VAL A 98 4.93 12.30 -10.93
C VAL A 98 4.71 11.27 -9.82
N ASN A 99 4.08 11.66 -8.71
CA ASN A 99 3.81 10.75 -7.60
C ASN A 99 2.79 9.67 -7.96
N HIS A 100 1.73 10.02 -8.68
CA HIS A 100 0.73 9.05 -9.12
C HIS A 100 1.35 8.05 -10.10
N GLU A 101 2.15 8.53 -11.05
CA GLU A 101 2.86 7.66 -11.98
C GLU A 101 3.86 6.75 -11.26
N SER A 102 4.63 7.26 -10.30
CA SER A 102 5.59 6.47 -9.53
C SER A 102 4.90 5.36 -8.72
N THR A 103 3.68 5.62 -8.23
CA THR A 103 2.92 4.66 -7.41
C THR A 103 2.20 3.61 -8.27
N HIS A 104 1.63 4.02 -9.40
CA HIS A 104 0.76 3.17 -10.22
C HIS A 104 1.43 2.64 -11.49
N GLY A 105 2.63 3.12 -11.84
CA GLY A 105 3.35 2.83 -13.08
C GLY A 105 2.75 3.45 -14.33
N ARG A 106 1.58 4.11 -14.23
CA ARG A 106 0.88 4.77 -15.33
C ARG A 106 -0.08 5.85 -14.81
N CYS A 107 -0.34 6.86 -15.61
CA CYS A 107 -1.44 7.80 -15.37
C CYS A 107 -2.76 7.17 -15.81
N THR A 108 -3.63 6.86 -14.86
CA THR A 108 -4.95 6.28 -15.17
C THR A 108 -5.89 7.32 -15.83
N GLN A 109 -6.86 6.88 -16.64
CA GLN A 109 -7.81 7.80 -17.28
C GLN A 109 -8.61 8.65 -16.28
N THR A 110 -8.95 8.08 -15.12
CA THR A 110 -9.63 8.81 -14.03
C THR A 110 -8.72 9.90 -13.44
N PHE A 111 -7.43 9.60 -13.27
CA PHE A 111 -6.44 10.57 -12.82
C PHE A 111 -6.24 11.69 -13.85
N ILE A 112 -6.11 11.36 -15.13
CA ILE A 112 -6.00 12.36 -16.22
C ILE A 112 -7.23 13.29 -16.21
N LYS A 113 -8.45 12.72 -16.10
CA LYS A 113 -9.69 13.51 -15.99
C LYS A 113 -9.69 14.41 -14.76
N LYS A 114 -9.21 13.93 -13.60
CA LYS A 114 -9.10 14.72 -12.36
C LYS A 114 -8.17 15.93 -12.56
N ILE A 115 -6.96 15.71 -13.07
CA ILE A 115 -5.98 16.78 -13.29
C ILE A 115 -6.49 17.79 -14.30
N ARG A 116 -7.09 17.34 -15.41
CA ARG A 116 -7.69 18.27 -16.40
C ARG A 116 -8.82 19.12 -15.82
N LYS A 117 -9.67 18.53 -14.97
CA LYS A 117 -10.73 19.28 -14.28
C LYS A 117 -10.15 20.34 -13.33
N GLN A 118 -9.04 20.03 -12.65
CA GLN A 118 -8.35 20.97 -11.78
C GLN A 118 -7.61 22.05 -12.58
N ALA A 119 -7.05 21.72 -13.74
CA ALA A 119 -6.38 22.65 -14.64
C ALA A 119 -7.34 23.56 -15.43
N ARG A 120 -8.62 23.18 -15.55
CA ARG A 120 -9.69 23.94 -16.22
C ARG A 120 -11.00 23.86 -15.42
N PRO A 121 -11.13 24.63 -14.32
CA PRO A 121 -12.34 24.59 -13.47
C PRO A 121 -13.63 25.13 -14.12
N GLY A 122 -13.66 25.40 -15.44
CA GLY A 122 -14.79 26.02 -16.15
C GLY A 122 -15.29 25.33 -17.42
N GLN A 123 -14.76 24.14 -17.79
CA GLN A 123 -15.30 23.39 -18.93
C GLN A 123 -15.97 22.09 -18.46
N PRO A 124 -17.32 22.05 -18.35
CA PRO A 124 -18.03 20.78 -18.32
C PRO A 124 -17.79 20.06 -19.64
N ASN A 125 -17.51 18.75 -19.58
CA ASN A 125 -17.25 17.86 -20.72
C ASN A 125 -17.94 18.30 -22.02
N LEU A 126 -17.16 18.53 -23.08
CA LEU A 126 -17.62 18.29 -24.44
C LEU A 126 -17.25 16.86 -24.81
#